data_AF-A0A371Q1P8-F1
#
_entry.id   AF-A0A371Q1P8-F1
#
_cell.length_a   1.000
_cell.length_b   1.000
_cell.length_c   1.000
_cell.angle_alpha   90.00
_cell.angle_beta   90.00
_cell.angle_gamma   90.00
#
_symmetry.space_group_name_H-M   'P 1'
#
loop_
_entity.id
_entity.type
_entity.pdbx_description
1 polymer ?
#
loop_
_entity_poly.entity_id
_entity_poly.type
_entity_poly.pdbx_seq_one_letter_code
_entity_poly.pdbx_strand_id
1 'polypeptide(L)'
;MENDKRENLYVDPDAGKVSVRRYTADWLGLKTTAAGTEESYERIMRLHVLPQLGKKTISQVTARTWRSCTHAGAGRARSPTR
;
A
#
# COMPACT_ATOMS: atom_id res chain seq x y z
N MET A 1 12.01 19.57 -14.03
CA MET A 1 10.56 19.73 -13.86
C MET A 1 9.97 18.53 -14.59
N GLU A 2 9.18 17.67 -13.94
CA GLU A 2 7.71 17.73 -14.04
C GLU A 2 7.10 16.99 -12.85
N ASN A 3 6.14 17.63 -12.17
CA ASN A 3 5.47 17.15 -10.95
C ASN A 3 3.99 16.98 -11.26
N ASP A 4 3.68 16.17 -12.27
CA ASP A 4 2.34 16.11 -12.83
C ASP A 4 1.78 14.70 -12.67
N LYS A 5 1.01 14.53 -11.59
CA LYS A 5 -0.14 13.62 -11.47
C LYS A 5 -0.86 13.91 -10.17
N ARG A 6 -1.49 15.09 -10.11
CA ARG A 6 -2.67 15.28 -9.26
C ARG A 6 -3.85 14.64 -9.97
N GLU A 7 -3.85 13.31 -10.04
CA GLU A 7 -5.04 12.57 -10.44
C GLU A 7 -6.11 12.93 -9.40
N ASN A 8 -7.22 13.50 -9.86
CA ASN A 8 -8.36 13.91 -9.07
C ASN A 8 -9.02 12.67 -8.43
N LEU A 9 -8.37 12.09 -7.42
CA LEU A 9 -8.91 11.04 -6.58
C LEU A 9 -9.88 11.72 -5.63
N TYR A 10 -11.15 11.73 -6.02
CA TYR A 10 -12.24 11.94 -5.08
C TYR A 10 -12.12 10.84 -4.02
N VAL A 11 -11.48 11.17 -2.90
CA VAL A 11 -11.44 10.35 -1.70
C VAL A 11 -12.73 10.66 -0.97
N ASP A 12 -13.66 9.72 -1.00
CA ASP A 12 -14.81 9.76 -0.11
C ASP A 12 -14.30 9.94 1.35
N PRO A 13 -14.75 10.97 2.07
CA PRO A 13 -14.22 11.29 3.40
C PRO A 13 -14.54 10.20 4.43
N ASP A 14 -15.55 9.36 4.18
CA ASP A 14 -15.87 8.20 5.00
C ASP A 14 -15.01 6.98 4.63
N ALA A 15 -14.68 6.80 3.35
CA ALA A 15 -13.67 5.85 2.87
C ALA A 15 -12.28 6.15 3.47
N GLY A 16 -12.03 7.40 3.85
CA GLY A 16 -10.88 7.78 4.67
C GLY A 16 -10.76 7.08 6.03
N LYS A 17 -11.87 6.58 6.58
CA LYS A 17 -11.94 5.88 7.88
C LYS A 17 -11.69 4.37 7.75
N VAL A 18 -11.75 3.81 6.55
CA VAL A 18 -11.47 2.39 6.35
C VAL A 18 -9.98 2.12 6.58
N SER A 19 -9.67 1.04 7.29
CA SER A 19 -8.28 0.61 7.46
C SER A 19 -7.67 0.22 6.12
N VAL A 20 -6.37 0.46 5.94
CA VAL A 20 -5.63 0.01 4.75
C VAL A 20 -5.83 -1.48 4.52
N ARG A 21 -5.88 -2.29 5.58
CA ARG A 21 -6.17 -3.72 5.48
C ARG A 21 -7.52 -4.00 4.83
N ARG A 22 -8.59 -3.36 5.31
CA ARG A 22 -9.94 -3.60 4.77
C ARG A 22 -10.06 -3.09 3.34
N TYR A 23 -9.48 -1.92 3.06
CA TYR A 23 -9.43 -1.37 1.71
C TYR A 23 -8.70 -2.31 0.73
N THR A 24 -7.55 -2.84 1.12
CA THR A 24 -6.80 -3.79 0.30
C THR A 24 -7.61 -5.04 -0.04
N ALA A 25 -8.29 -5.63 0.95
CA ALA A 25 -9.08 -6.84 0.72
C ALA A 25 -10.25 -6.58 -0.26
N ASP A 26 -10.92 -5.44 -0.10
CA ASP A 26 -12.01 -5.01 -0.99
C ASP A 26 -11.50 -4.77 -2.42
N TRP A 27 -10.39 -4.02 -2.55
CA TRP A 27 -9.77 -3.74 -3.83
C TRP A 27 -9.30 -5.00 -4.56
N LEU A 28 -8.70 -5.97 -3.85
CA LEU A 28 -8.33 -7.25 -4.44
C LEU A 28 -9.56 -8.02 -4.94
N GLY A 29 -10.65 -8.06 -4.17
CA GLY A 29 -11.90 -8.73 -4.56
C GLY A 29 -12.61 -8.10 -5.77
N LEU A 30 -12.37 -6.81 -6.03
CA LEU A 30 -12.94 -6.10 -7.19
C LEU A 30 -12.05 -6.19 -8.45
N LYS A 31 -10.78 -6.54 -8.32
CA LYS A 31 -9.82 -6.50 -9.43
C LYS A 31 -9.86 -7.78 -10.25
N THR A 32 -10.56 -7.76 -11.38
CA THR A 32 -10.41 -8.80 -12.41
C THR A 32 -9.05 -8.67 -13.11
N THR A 33 -8.02 -9.32 -12.55
CA THR A 33 -6.67 -9.39 -13.16
C THR A 33 -6.34 -10.86 -13.47
N ALA A 34 -5.39 -11.11 -14.39
CA ALA A 34 -4.87 -12.47 -14.58
C ALA A 34 -4.37 -13.04 -13.24
N ALA A 35 -4.69 -14.31 -12.95
CA ALA A 35 -4.47 -14.92 -11.64
C ALA A 35 -3.04 -14.75 -11.09
N GLY A 36 -2.00 -14.84 -11.94
CA GLY A 36 -0.60 -14.66 -11.50
C GLY A 36 -0.25 -13.23 -11.06
N THR A 37 -0.98 -12.23 -11.56
CA THR A 37 -0.79 -10.84 -11.18
C THR A 37 -1.52 -10.51 -9.88
N GLU A 38 -2.70 -11.09 -9.66
CA GLU A 38 -3.44 -10.96 -8.39
C GLU A 38 -2.61 -11.49 -7.21
N GLU A 39 -2.07 -12.71 -7.32
CA GLU A 39 -1.20 -13.33 -6.32
C GLU A 39 0.03 -12.47 -6.00
N SER A 40 0.61 -11.84 -7.03
CA SER A 40 1.76 -10.95 -6.86
C SER A 40 1.38 -9.69 -6.07
N TYR A 41 0.22 -9.09 -6.36
CA TYR A 41 -0.29 -7.95 -5.61
C TYR A 41 -0.64 -8.32 -4.17
N GLU A 42 -1.34 -9.43 -3.95
CA GLU A 42 -1.67 -9.91 -2.61
C GLU A 42 -0.38 -10.12 -1.79
N ARG A 43 0.60 -10.80 -2.37
CA ARG A 43 1.88 -11.08 -1.71
C ARG A 43 2.61 -9.80 -1.31
N ILE A 44 2.72 -8.82 -2.21
CA ILE A 44 3.38 -7.53 -1.92
C ILE A 44 2.63 -6.81 -0.80
N MET A 45 1.30 -6.75 -0.88
CA MET A 45 0.48 -6.10 0.13
C MET A 45 0.64 -6.76 1.49
N ARG A 46 0.61 -8.10 1.56
CA ARG A 46 0.78 -8.87 2.79
C ARG A 46 2.15 -8.70 3.43
N LEU A 47 3.21 -8.72 2.62
CA LEU A 47 4.59 -8.73 3.12
C LEU A 47 5.14 -7.33 3.43
N HIS A 48 4.69 -6.30 2.73
CA HIS A 48 5.31 -4.97 2.81
C HIS A 48 4.33 -3.89 3.26
N VAL A 49 3.11 -3.88 2.74
CA VAL A 49 2.15 -2.79 3.01
C VAL A 49 1.43 -2.99 4.33
N LEU A 50 0.80 -4.15 4.54
CA LEU A 50 -0.03 -4.44 5.71
C LEU A 50 0.71 -4.43 7.06
N PRO A 51 1.97 -4.90 7.17
CA PRO A 51 2.69 -4.86 8.45
C PRO A 51 2.88 -3.44 8.99
N GLN A 52 2.96 -2.45 8.11
CA GLN A 52 3.31 -1.08 8.47
C GLN A 52 2.12 -0.12 8.42
N LEU A 53 1.26 -0.28 7.41
CA LEU A 53 0.13 0.60 7.14
C LEU A 53 -1.20 -0.04 7.48
N GLY A 54 -1.28 -1.37 7.64
CA GLY A 54 -2.55 -2.10 7.77
C GLY A 54 -3.45 -1.65 8.91
N LYS A 55 -2.87 -1.10 9.99
CA LYS A 55 -3.60 -0.55 11.16
C LYS A 55 -4.06 0.90 10.97
N LYS A 56 -3.48 1.62 10.01
CA LYS A 56 -3.83 3.02 9.72
C LYS A 56 -5.07 3.06 8.85
N THR A 57 -5.87 4.10 9.01
CA THR A 57 -6.94 4.39 8.06
C THR A 57 -6.36 4.99 6.78
N ILE A 58 -7.08 4.90 5.67
CA ILE A 58 -6.63 5.48 4.39
C ILE A 58 -6.33 6.98 4.53
N SER A 59 -7.12 7.74 5.28
CA SER A 59 -6.85 9.16 5.56
C SER A 59 -5.57 9.42 6.36
N GLN A 60 -5.10 8.44 7.15
CA GLN A 60 -3.87 8.56 7.92
C GLN A 60 -2.62 8.21 7.10
N VAL A 61 -2.77 7.67 5.89
CA VAL A 61 -1.65 7.36 5.00
C VAL A 61 -1.19 8.65 4.32
N THR A 62 -0.10 9.21 4.81
CA THR A 62 0.55 10.38 4.21
C THR A 62 1.74 9.98 3.35
N ALA A 63 2.21 10.88 2.48
CA ALA A 63 3.44 10.65 1.71
C ALA A 63 4.67 10.34 2.60
N ARG A 64 4.71 10.89 3.83
CA ARG A 64 5.73 10.55 4.84
C ARG A 64 5.63 9.09 5.25
N THR A 65 4.43 8.64 5.60
CA THR A 65 4.19 7.26 6.06
C THR A 65 4.45 6.26 4.94
N TRP A 66 4.08 6.60 3.70
CA TRP A 66 4.41 5.81 2.52
C TRP A 66 5.93 5.65 2.35
N ARG A 67 6.70 6.75 2.38
CA ARG A 67 8.17 6.71 2.29
C ARG A 67 8.81 5.88 3.42
N SER A 68 8.31 5.97 4.65
CA SER A 68 8.84 5.13 5.73
C SER A 68 8.62 3.64 5.46
N CYS A 69 7.55 3.27 4.76
CA CYS A 69 7.28 1.87 4.45
C CYS A 69 8.19 1.34 3.34
N THR A 70 8.46 2.15 2.32
CA THR A 70 9.40 1.75 1.25
C THR A 70 10.82 1.53 1.79
N HIS A 71 11.28 2.37 2.72
CA HIS A 71 12.59 2.20 3.34
C HIS A 71 12.66 1.01 4.30
N ALA A 72 11.59 0.74 5.05
CA ALA A 72 11.54 -0.41 5.95
C ALA A 72 11.44 -1.75 5.22
N GLY A 73 10.79 -1.80 4.05
CA GLY A 73 10.82 -2.97 3.16
C GLY A 73 12.20 -3.22 2.56
N ALA A 74 12.97 -2.16 2.29
CA ALA A 74 14.35 -2.26 1.78
C ALA A 74 15.38 -2.68 2.85
N GLY A 75 15.13 -2.36 4.12
CA GLY A 75 16.04 -2.63 5.24
C GLY A 75 16.18 -4.11 5.64
N ARG A 76 15.35 -5.02 5.12
CA ARG A 76 15.43 -6.47 5.41
C ARG A 76 16.22 -7.25 4.34
N ALA A 77 16.69 -6.60 3.27
CA ALA A 77 17.41 -7.24 2.16
C ALA A 77 18.82 -6.65 1.99
N ARG A 78 19.64 -6.70 3.04
CA ARG A 78 21.12 -6.79 2.99
C ARG A 78 21.70 -6.68 4.40
N SER A 79 21.90 -7.84 5.03
CA SER A 79 23.04 -8.00 5.93
C SER A 79 24.16 -8.62 5.09
N PRO A 80 25.28 -7.93 4.82
CA PRO A 80 26.47 -8.60 4.34
C PRO A 80 26.97 -9.49 5.48
N THR A 81 26.99 -10.80 5.24
CA THR A 81 27.72 -11.77 6.05
C THR A 81 29.18 -11.32 6.16
N ARG A 82 29.64 -11.17 7.40
CA ARG A 82 31.04 -10.99 7.76
C ARG A 82 31.71 -12.35 7.91
#